data_AF-A0AAV0G5K8-F1
#
_entry.id   AF-A0AAV0G5K8-F1
#
_cell.length_a   1.000
_cell.length_b   1.000
_cell.length_c   1.000
_cell.angle_alpha   90.00
_cell.angle_beta   90.00
_cell.angle_gamma   90.00
#
_symmetry.space_group_name_H-M   'P 1'
#
loop_
_entity.id
_entity.type
_entity.pdbx_description
1 polymer ?
#
loop_
_entity_poly.entity_id
_entity_poly.type
_entity_poly.pdbx_seq_one_letter_code
_entity_poly.pdbx_strand_id
1 'polypeptide(L)'
;MHMTKSFVEFFLGRVANLTENKLKIFGMNLWSIWQRRNNLLWEGVYETPKQVITIGAELLHAWERARFLHSPGQTRSNSCTRWQAPPHNHAKCNIDAALFEEGKRAGYDACV
;
A
#
# COMPACT_ATOMS: atom_id res chain seq x y z
N MET A 1 9.22 -41.67 11.92
CA MET A 1 7.97 -40.88 12.05
C MET A 1 8.36 -39.41 12.06
N HIS A 2 8.28 -38.73 10.92
CA HIS A 2 8.62 -37.29 10.86
C HIS A 2 7.47 -36.49 11.49
N MET A 3 7.76 -35.82 12.59
CA MET A 3 6.82 -34.89 13.22
C MET A 3 6.60 -33.72 12.25
N THR A 4 5.43 -33.65 11.64
CA THR A 4 5.03 -32.49 10.84
C THR A 4 4.87 -31.31 11.78
N LYS A 5 5.81 -30.35 11.74
CA LYS A 5 5.68 -29.08 12.46
C LYS A 5 4.41 -28.37 11.97
N SER A 6 3.61 -27.86 12.89
CA SER A 6 2.41 -27.11 12.50
C SER A 6 2.80 -25.86 11.71
N PHE A 7 1.90 -25.34 10.87
CA PHE A 7 2.15 -24.07 10.18
C PHE A 7 2.46 -22.94 11.17
N VAL A 8 1.81 -22.96 12.35
CA VAL A 8 2.04 -21.98 13.41
C VAL A 8 3.48 -22.04 13.93
N GLU A 9 3.97 -23.24 14.25
CA GLU A 9 5.36 -23.44 14.68
C GLU A 9 6.37 -23.04 13.61
N PHE A 10 6.09 -23.41 12.35
CA PHE A 10 6.90 -22.98 11.22
C PHE A 10 6.94 -21.46 11.10
N PHE A 11 5.77 -20.82 11.13
CA PHE A 11 5.62 -19.38 10.94
C PHE A 11 6.33 -18.61 12.05
N LEU A 12 6.04 -18.93 13.32
CA LEU A 12 6.70 -18.31 14.47
C LEU A 12 8.21 -18.54 14.45
N GLY A 13 8.64 -19.74 14.07
CA GLY A 13 10.06 -20.05 13.87
C GLY A 13 10.71 -19.19 12.78
N ARG A 14 10.02 -18.85 11.70
CA ARG A 14 10.54 -17.93 10.67
C ARG A 14 10.59 -16.49 11.17
N VAL A 15 9.53 -16.02 11.82
CA VAL A 15 9.48 -14.65 12.35
C VAL A 15 10.61 -14.40 13.34
N ALA A 16 10.91 -15.37 14.22
CA ALA A 16 11.95 -15.22 15.23
C ALA A 16 13.39 -15.25 14.69
N ASN A 17 13.63 -15.82 13.50
CA ASN A 17 14.98 -16.13 13.01
C ASN A 17 15.36 -15.42 11.71
N LEU A 18 14.45 -14.67 11.09
CA LEU A 18 14.75 -13.90 9.88
C LEU A 18 15.26 -12.51 10.23
N THR A 19 16.21 -12.01 9.41
CA THR A 19 16.60 -10.59 9.46
C THR A 19 15.42 -9.70 9.05
N GLU A 20 15.43 -8.43 9.44
CA GLU A 20 14.35 -7.49 9.13
C GLU A 20 13.99 -7.48 7.63
N ASN A 21 14.99 -7.40 6.74
CA ASN A 21 14.75 -7.40 5.30
C ASN A 21 14.10 -8.71 4.82
N LYS A 22 14.60 -9.86 5.31
CA LYS A 22 14.02 -11.16 4.96
C LYS A 22 12.62 -11.33 5.52
N LEU A 23 12.35 -10.76 6.70
CA LEU A 23 11.03 -10.79 7.34
C LEU A 23 10.01 -9.96 6.54
N LYS A 24 10.40 -8.78 6.04
CA LYS A 24 9.57 -7.97 5.13
C LYS A 24 9.22 -8.75 3.86
N ILE A 25 10.22 -9.31 3.19
CA ILE A 25 10.01 -10.12 1.98
C ILE A 25 9.11 -11.33 2.28
N PHE A 26 9.33 -12.02 3.40
CA PHE A 26 8.51 -13.15 3.83
C PHE A 26 7.04 -12.74 4.06
N GLY A 27 6.81 -11.65 4.79
CA GLY A 27 5.47 -11.11 5.03
C GLY A 27 4.77 -10.68 3.74
N MET A 28 5.48 -9.99 2.84
CA MET A 28 4.93 -9.56 1.56
C MET A 28 4.59 -10.72 0.63
N ASN A 29 5.35 -11.81 0.66
CA ASN A 29 4.99 -13.02 -0.08
C ASN A 29 3.70 -13.66 0.47
N LEU A 30 3.56 -13.76 1.80
CA LEU A 30 2.33 -14.29 2.41
C LEU A 30 1.11 -13.44 2.06
N TRP A 31 1.26 -12.11 2.16
CA TRP A 31 0.20 -11.17 1.78
C TRP A 31 -0.15 -11.30 0.30
N SER A 32 0.83 -11.40 -0.60
CA SER A 32 0.58 -11.52 -2.04
C SER A 32 -0.13 -12.83 -2.39
N ILE A 33 0.20 -13.92 -1.71
CA ILE A 33 -0.52 -15.21 -1.86
C ILE A 33 -1.97 -15.07 -1.39
N TRP A 34 -2.20 -14.41 -0.25
CA TRP A 34 -3.54 -14.13 0.25
C TRP A 34 -4.34 -13.25 -0.74
N GLN A 35 -3.73 -12.18 -1.25
CA GLN A 35 -4.34 -11.27 -2.21
C GLN A 35 -4.72 -12.02 -3.49
N ARG A 36 -3.80 -12.80 -4.07
CA ARG A 36 -4.06 -13.64 -5.25
C ARG A 36 -5.27 -14.56 -5.04
N ARG A 37 -5.37 -15.19 -3.87
CA ARG A 37 -6.51 -16.07 -3.55
C ARG A 37 -7.81 -15.29 -3.50
N ASN A 38 -7.80 -14.08 -2.95
CA ASN A 38 -8.98 -13.22 -2.91
C ASN A 38 -9.37 -12.71 -4.30
N ASN A 39 -8.41 -12.24 -5.10
CA ASN A 39 -8.65 -11.81 -6.48
C ASN A 39 -9.28 -12.93 -7.31
N LEU A 40 -8.80 -14.16 -7.15
CA LEU A 40 -9.38 -15.29 -7.86
C LEU A 40 -10.80 -15.62 -7.37
N LEU A 41 -11.05 -15.53 -6.06
CA LEU A 41 -12.33 -15.89 -5.46
C LEU A 41 -13.43 -14.84 -5.74
N TRP A 42 -13.08 -13.55 -5.67
CA TRP A 42 -14.03 -12.45 -5.71
C TRP A 42 -14.11 -11.78 -7.08
N GLU A 43 -12.98 -11.64 -7.78
CA GLU A 43 -12.89 -10.93 -9.06
C GLU A 43 -12.74 -11.88 -10.26
N GLY A 44 -12.55 -13.18 -10.02
CA GLY A 44 -12.27 -14.16 -11.07
C GLY A 44 -10.92 -13.94 -11.77
N VAL A 45 -10.03 -13.11 -11.20
CA VAL A 45 -8.75 -12.76 -11.81
C VAL A 45 -7.70 -13.81 -11.47
N TYR A 46 -7.09 -14.39 -12.50
CA TYR A 46 -5.96 -15.30 -12.35
C TYR A 46 -4.63 -14.56 -12.53
N GLU A 47 -3.74 -14.73 -11.56
CA GLU A 47 -2.37 -14.20 -11.60
C GLU A 47 -1.38 -15.37 -11.53
N THR A 48 -0.32 -15.35 -12.32
CA THR A 48 0.74 -16.36 -12.28
C THR A 48 1.57 -16.23 -10.99
N PRO A 49 2.23 -17.31 -10.50
CA PRO A 49 3.12 -17.21 -9.34
C PRO A 49 4.20 -16.14 -9.48
N LYS A 50 4.73 -15.93 -10.71
CA LYS A 50 5.69 -14.86 -11.00
C LYS A 50 5.08 -13.48 -10.75
N GLN A 51 3.88 -13.21 -11.29
CA GLN A 51 3.18 -11.93 -11.08
C GLN A 51 2.94 -11.66 -9.60
N VAL A 52 2.49 -12.66 -8.84
CA VAL A 52 2.24 -12.54 -7.40
C VAL A 52 3.49 -12.11 -6.63
N ILE A 53 4.63 -12.74 -6.91
CA ILE A 53 5.91 -12.38 -6.26
C ILE A 53 6.37 -10.99 -6.71
N THR A 54 6.25 -10.67 -8.00
CA THR A 54 6.61 -9.37 -8.55
C THR A 54 5.82 -8.24 -7.90
N ILE A 55 4.50 -8.37 -7.79
CA ILE A 55 3.62 -7.38 -7.15
C ILE A 55 4.03 -7.15 -5.69
N GLY A 56 4.28 -8.23 -4.94
CA GLY A 56 4.72 -8.14 -3.55
C GLY A 56 6.05 -7.39 -3.40
N ALA A 57 7.02 -7.65 -4.28
CA ALA A 57 8.31 -6.99 -4.29
C ALA A 57 8.20 -5.51 -4.68
N GLU A 58 7.45 -5.20 -5.75
CA GLU A 58 7.23 -3.83 -6.21
C GLU A 58 6.53 -2.97 -5.16
N LEU A 59 5.52 -3.53 -4.49
CA LEU A 59 4.80 -2.85 -3.43
C LEU A 59 5.69 -2.58 -2.21
N LEU A 60 6.53 -3.55 -1.82
CA LEU A 60 7.49 -3.35 -0.74
C LEU A 60 8.48 -2.23 -1.09
N HIS A 61 9.06 -2.26 -2.29
CA HIS A 61 9.97 -1.23 -2.76
C HIS A 61 9.31 0.14 -2.83
N ALA A 62 8.07 0.23 -3.32
CA ALA A 62 7.32 1.48 -3.36
C ALA A 62 7.08 2.04 -1.96
N TRP A 63 6.71 1.19 -1.01
CA TRP A 63 6.51 1.59 0.39
C TRP A 63 7.82 2.07 1.04
N GLU A 64 8.93 1.36 0.85
CA GLU A 64 10.24 1.76 1.40
C GLU A 64 10.68 3.13 0.87
N ARG A 65 10.50 3.38 -0.44
CA ARG A 65 10.76 4.69 -1.06
C ARG A 65 9.86 5.77 -0.46
N ALA A 66 8.55 5.51 -0.36
CA ALA A 66 7.60 6.47 0.19
C ALA A 66 7.92 6.82 1.64
N ARG A 67 8.32 5.83 2.45
CA ARG A 67 8.74 6.02 3.85
C ARG A 67 10.03 6.84 3.96
N PHE A 68 10.98 6.64 3.05
CA PHE A 68 12.19 7.48 2.99
C PHE A 68 11.85 8.95 2.71
N LEU A 69 10.95 9.21 1.74
CA LEU A 69 10.47 10.56 1.39
C LEU A 69 9.65 11.26 2.49
N HIS A 70 9.15 10.49 3.46
CA HIS A 70 8.39 11.00 4.62
C HIS A 70 9.20 10.91 5.93
N SER A 71 10.50 10.58 5.87
CA SER A 71 11.31 10.48 7.07
C SER A 71 11.49 11.87 7.69
N PRO A 72 11.39 12.03 9.03
CA PRO A 72 11.31 13.32 9.72
C PRO A 72 12.49 14.30 9.50
N GLY A 73 13.56 13.87 8.83
CA GLY A 73 14.71 14.69 8.47
C GLY A 73 14.66 15.32 7.08
N GLN A 74 13.76 14.88 6.19
CA GLN A 74 13.42 15.68 5.01
C GLN A 74 12.37 16.68 5.46
N THR A 75 12.84 17.88 5.78
CA THR A 75 12.00 19.07 5.92
C THR A 75 11.21 19.27 4.63
N ARG A 76 10.08 18.57 4.51
CA ARG A 76 8.90 19.22 3.97
C ARG A 76 8.79 20.49 4.78
N SER A 77 8.93 21.63 4.14
CA SER A 77 8.52 22.89 4.75
C SER A 77 7.14 22.60 5.35
N ASN A 78 7.08 22.56 6.68
CA ASN A 78 5.86 22.32 7.43
C ASN A 78 4.97 23.56 7.31
N SER A 79 4.59 23.93 6.09
CA SER A 79 3.30 24.55 5.85
C SER A 79 2.25 23.44 5.91
N CYS A 80 2.17 22.76 7.06
CA CYS A 80 0.86 22.35 7.56
C CYS A 80 0.12 23.66 7.80
N THR A 81 -0.39 24.22 6.72
CA THR A 81 -1.14 25.46 6.73
C THR A 81 -2.47 25.04 7.29
N ARG A 82 -2.64 25.19 8.62
CA ARG A 82 -3.97 25.24 9.21
C ARG A 82 -4.79 26.14 8.31
N TRP A 83 -5.92 25.63 7.80
CA TRP A 83 -6.74 26.39 6.88
C TRP A 83 -7.03 27.78 7.47
N GLN A 84 -6.79 28.82 6.67
CA GLN A 84 -7.15 30.20 6.99
C GLN A 84 -8.06 30.70 5.86
N ALA A 85 -9.04 31.52 6.21
CA ALA A 85 -9.86 32.20 5.21
C ALA A 85 -8.96 33.06 4.31
N PRO A 86 -9.25 33.11 2.99
CA PRO A 86 -8.46 33.93 2.08
C PRO A 86 -8.59 35.43 2.42
N PRO A 87 -7.59 36.27 2.10
CA PRO A 87 -7.64 37.70 2.37
C PRO A 87 -8.82 38.39 1.67
N HIS A 88 -9.11 39.63 2.07
CA HIS A 88 -10.11 40.45 1.38
C HIS A 88 -9.78 40.56 -0.13
N ASN A 89 -10.82 40.57 -0.99
CA ASN A 89 -10.73 40.51 -2.45
C ASN A 89 -10.16 39.21 -3.06
N HIS A 90 -10.16 38.10 -2.31
CA HIS A 90 -9.80 36.78 -2.83
C HIS A 90 -10.99 35.82 -2.72
N ALA A 91 -11.15 34.95 -3.73
CA ALA A 91 -12.20 33.94 -3.75
C ALA A 91 -11.66 32.58 -3.24
N LYS A 92 -12.55 31.79 -2.62
CA LYS A 92 -12.23 30.44 -2.13
C LYS A 92 -12.76 29.41 -3.13
N CYS A 93 -11.88 28.84 -3.94
CA CYS A 93 -12.25 27.70 -4.78
C CYS A 93 -12.10 26.38 -4.02
N ASN A 94 -13.17 25.59 -3.87
CA ASN A 94 -13.08 24.19 -3.47
C ASN A 94 -13.02 23.34 -4.74
N ILE A 95 -12.11 22.37 -4.76
CA ILE A 95 -11.96 21.43 -5.86
C ILE A 95 -12.11 20.03 -5.28
N ASP A 96 -12.91 19.19 -5.93
CA ASP A 96 -13.07 17.79 -5.55
C ASP A 96 -12.91 16.87 -6.76
N ALA A 97 -12.55 15.62 -6.51
CA ALA A 97 -12.41 14.60 -7.53
C ALA A 97 -12.95 13.25 -7.04
N ALA A 98 -13.79 12.63 -7.86
CA ALA A 98 -14.34 11.31 -7.60
C ALA A 98 -13.82 10.30 -8.62
N LEU A 99 -13.42 9.12 -8.15
CA LEU A 99 -13.07 7.98 -8.98
C LEU A 99 -14.24 7.00 -8.99
N PHE A 100 -14.65 6.57 -10.18
CA PHE A 100 -15.71 5.59 -10.37
C PHE A 100 -15.11 4.30 -10.92
N GLU A 101 -15.23 3.22 -10.15
CA GLU A 101 -14.72 1.90 -10.53
C GLU A 101 -15.40 1.39 -11.81
N GLU A 102 -16.69 1.68 -11.97
CA GLU A 102 -17.45 1.33 -13.14
C GLU A 102 -17.05 2.20 -14.34
N GLY A 103 -16.35 1.58 -15.31
CA GLY A 103 -15.94 2.23 -16.55
C GLY A 103 -14.63 3.03 -16.49
N LYS A 104 -13.84 2.92 -15.41
CA LYS A 104 -12.55 3.62 -15.24
C LYS A 104 -12.64 5.13 -15.49
N ARG A 105 -13.64 5.77 -14.88
CA ARG A 105 -13.92 7.20 -15.07
C ARG A 105 -13.51 7.99 -13.85
N ALA A 106 -13.21 9.27 -14.08
CA ALA A 106 -12.98 10.26 -13.03
C ALA A 106 -13.89 11.47 -13.28
N GLY A 107 -14.47 12.00 -12.22
CA GLY A 107 -15.19 13.28 -12.21
C GLY A 107 -14.37 14.31 -11.45
N TYR A 108 -14.40 15.55 -11.92
CA TYR A 108 -13.74 16.69 -11.29
C TYR A 108 -14.74 17.82 -11.17
N ASP A 109 -14.80 18.47 -10.02
CA ASP A 109 -15.68 19.61 -9.77
C ASP A 109 -14.93 20.75 -9.09
N ALA A 110 -15.37 21.98 -9.35
CA ALA A 110 -14.83 23.18 -8.73
C ALA A 110 -15.93 24.20 -8.46
N CYS A 111 -16.00 24.70 -7.22
CA CYS A 111 -16.94 25.76 -6.83
C CYS A 111 -16.21 26.91 -6.13
N VAL A 112 -16.63 28.13 -6.45
CA VAL A 112 -16.02 29.39 -5.97
C VAL A 112 -16.97 30.12 -5.03
#